data_AF-A9KZV6-F1
#
_entry.id   AF-A9KZV6-F1
#
_cell.length_a   1.000
_cell.length_b   1.000
_cell.length_c   1.000
_cell.angle_alpha   90.00
_cell.angle_beta   90.00
_cell.angle_gamma   90.00
#
_symmetry.space_group_name_H-M   'P 1'
#
loop_
_entity.id
_entity.type
_entity.pdbx_description
1 polymer ?
#
loop_
_entity_poly.entity_id
_entity_poly.type
_entity_poly.pdbx_seq_one_letter_code
_entity_poly.pdbx_strand_id
1 'polypeptide(L)'
;MMTPKFLLDNISTIRVNDNTQFKIQRPYYTFTQYSVIEDILNKCPNGEINRGIVTDFFKRGEHVHGFFAAMIWGGISTGGPTGNNLSLLLSVEPEILQKHIAVVGEYVKHNKFSGAYHYMNGAGKLKGLGDSFFTKLFFFLGNANEQEIIPPIFDKWTKLAYAALLADSEDDKIFHRYISSVKGVDVRFRTAYQGDAYNDYVVKMNCWAKNCGVSVSDLEQFIFGCNRKQDPSASNPRMIFEKKVNEFMLTAMS
;
A
#
# COMPACT_ATOMS: atom_id res chain seq x y z
N MET A 1 -12.96 -18.46 5.63
CA MET A 1 -12.78 -17.03 5.97
C MET A 1 -13.99 -16.31 5.40
N MET A 2 -14.78 -15.63 6.24
CA MET A 2 -15.99 -14.93 5.78
C MET A 2 -15.60 -13.66 5.01
N THR A 3 -16.24 -13.41 3.87
CA THR A 3 -16.08 -12.14 3.14
C THR A 3 -16.96 -11.08 3.81
N PRO A 4 -16.43 -9.89 4.14
CA PRO A 4 -17.20 -8.78 4.66
C PRO A 4 -18.41 -8.47 3.78
N LYS A 5 -19.57 -8.30 4.39
CA LYS A 5 -20.82 -8.00 3.69
C LYS A 5 -20.69 -6.73 2.85
N PHE A 6 -19.96 -5.73 3.38
CA PHE A 6 -19.68 -4.49 2.64
C PHE A 6 -19.08 -4.75 1.25
N LEU A 7 -18.17 -5.72 1.11
CA LEU A 7 -17.56 -6.02 -0.19
C LEU A 7 -18.54 -6.73 -1.13
N LEU A 8 -19.36 -7.63 -0.60
CA LEU A 8 -20.38 -8.34 -1.36
C LEU A 8 -21.45 -7.39 -1.91
N ASP A 9 -21.86 -6.42 -1.10
CA ASP A 9 -22.87 -5.41 -1.47
C ASP A 9 -22.35 -4.40 -2.52
N ASN A 10 -21.02 -4.33 -2.74
CA ASN A 10 -20.38 -3.34 -3.63
C ASN A 10 -19.61 -3.96 -4.81
N ILE A 11 -19.84 -5.24 -5.15
CA ILE A 11 -19.12 -5.96 -6.22
C ILE A 11 -19.14 -5.21 -7.56
N SER A 12 -20.29 -4.62 -7.94
CA SER A 12 -20.42 -3.89 -9.20
C SER A 12 -19.51 -2.68 -9.26
N THR A 13 -19.37 -1.93 -8.17
CA THR A 13 -18.49 -0.75 -8.09
C THR A 13 -17.02 -1.14 -8.10
N ILE A 14 -16.63 -2.24 -7.44
CA ILE A 14 -15.23 -2.70 -7.44
C ILE A 14 -14.74 -2.98 -8.87
N ARG A 15 -15.59 -3.55 -9.72
CA ARG A 15 -15.25 -3.93 -11.11
C ARG A 15 -15.05 -2.76 -12.07
N VAL A 16 -15.54 -1.57 -11.72
CA VAL A 16 -15.55 -0.40 -12.62
C VAL A 16 -14.37 0.55 -12.34
N ASN A 17 -13.51 0.25 -11.36
CA ASN A 17 -12.40 1.12 -11.02
C ASN A 17 -11.34 1.18 -12.14
N ASP A 18 -11.32 2.30 -12.86
CA ASP A 18 -10.30 2.61 -13.86
C ASP A 18 -8.92 2.77 -13.20
N ASN A 19 -7.87 2.26 -13.86
CA ASN A 19 -6.49 2.37 -13.39
C ASN A 19 -6.11 3.82 -13.04
N THR A 20 -5.83 4.09 -11.75
CA THR A 20 -5.51 5.45 -11.31
C THR A 20 -4.19 5.93 -11.91
N GLN A 21 -4.24 7.04 -12.66
CA GLN A 21 -3.07 7.77 -13.12
C GLN A 21 -2.75 8.91 -12.14
N PHE A 22 -1.47 9.11 -11.84
CA PHE A 22 -1.02 10.17 -10.96
C PHE A 22 -0.13 11.15 -11.71
N LYS A 23 -0.47 12.43 -11.62
CA LYS A 23 0.40 13.50 -12.11
C LYS A 23 1.62 13.63 -11.20
N ILE A 24 2.81 13.52 -11.79
CA ILE A 24 4.08 13.71 -11.09
C ILE A 24 4.18 15.17 -10.66
N GLN A 25 4.45 15.38 -9.38
CA GLN A 25 4.55 16.72 -8.82
C GLN A 25 5.82 17.43 -9.31
N ARG A 26 5.74 18.75 -9.52
CA ARG A 26 6.88 19.58 -9.98
C ARG A 26 8.17 19.39 -9.18
N PRO A 27 8.16 19.21 -7.84
CA PRO A 27 9.39 19.02 -7.08
C PRO A 27 10.24 17.82 -7.50
N TYR A 28 9.67 16.77 -8.10
CA TYR A 28 10.48 15.62 -8.55
C TYR A 28 11.44 15.98 -9.70
N TYR A 29 11.10 16.99 -10.50
CA TYR A 29 11.93 17.45 -11.62
C TYR A 29 13.22 18.16 -11.15
N THR A 30 13.35 18.49 -9.86
CA THR A 30 14.61 19.04 -9.30
C THR A 30 15.63 17.96 -8.93
N PHE A 31 15.32 16.70 -9.23
CA PHE A 31 16.17 15.54 -8.96
C PHE A 31 16.67 14.87 -10.24
N THR A 32 16.53 15.51 -11.41
CA THR A 32 16.99 14.96 -12.70
C THR A 32 18.50 14.82 -12.80
N GLN A 33 19.28 15.42 -11.90
CA GLN A 33 20.72 15.14 -11.77
C GLN A 33 21.01 13.69 -11.35
N TYR A 34 20.03 12.97 -10.80
CA TYR A 34 20.11 11.53 -10.57
C TYR A 34 19.55 10.80 -11.79
N SER A 35 20.39 10.06 -12.50
CA SER A 35 20.01 9.35 -13.74
C SER A 35 18.77 8.47 -13.57
N VAL A 36 18.64 7.78 -12.43
CA VAL A 36 17.44 6.98 -12.12
C VAL A 36 16.15 7.79 -12.14
N ILE A 37 16.17 9.04 -11.68
CA ILE A 37 14.99 9.92 -11.69
C ILE A 37 14.73 10.43 -13.11
N GLU A 38 15.77 10.88 -13.81
CA GLU A 38 15.66 11.32 -15.20
C GLU A 38 15.06 10.22 -16.10
N ASP A 39 15.55 8.99 -15.98
CA ASP A 39 15.05 7.82 -16.71
C ASP A 39 13.57 7.54 -16.43
N ILE A 40 13.16 7.63 -15.16
CA ILE A 40 11.75 7.43 -14.77
C ILE A 40 10.87 8.52 -15.39
N LEU A 41 11.27 9.79 -15.29
CA LEU A 41 10.50 10.91 -15.82
C LEU A 41 10.37 10.82 -17.35
N ASN A 42 11.42 10.38 -18.04
CA ASN A 42 11.41 10.15 -19.49
C ASN A 42 10.45 9.03 -19.93
N LYS A 43 10.20 8.02 -19.07
CA LYS A 43 9.19 6.96 -19.31
C LYS A 43 7.76 7.37 -18.95
N CYS A 44 7.55 8.54 -18.35
CA CYS A 44 6.23 9.01 -17.90
C CYS A 44 5.64 10.02 -18.90
N PRO A 45 4.82 9.58 -19.88
CA PRO A 45 4.23 10.50 -20.85
C PRO A 45 3.39 11.56 -20.14
N ASN A 46 3.46 12.81 -20.61
CA ASN A 46 2.73 13.95 -20.04
C ASN A 46 3.00 14.22 -18.54
N GLY A 47 4.07 13.66 -17.97
CA GLY A 47 4.36 13.76 -16.56
C GLY A 47 3.40 12.96 -15.68
N GLU A 48 2.89 11.84 -16.19
CA GLU A 48 1.98 10.95 -15.46
C GLU A 48 2.61 9.58 -15.22
N ILE A 49 2.42 9.06 -13.99
CA ILE A 49 2.90 7.76 -13.57
C ILE A 49 1.72 6.88 -13.14
N ASN A 50 1.71 5.62 -13.57
CA ASN A 50 0.68 4.64 -13.25
C ASN A 50 1.29 3.30 -12.84
N ARG A 51 0.46 2.36 -12.37
CA ARG A 51 0.92 1.04 -11.92
C ARG A 51 1.62 0.24 -13.01
N GLY A 52 1.20 0.38 -14.26
CA GLY A 52 1.81 -0.29 -15.42
C GLY A 52 3.26 0.13 -15.61
N ILE A 53 3.53 1.44 -15.65
CA ILE A 53 4.89 1.99 -15.79
C ILE A 53 5.81 1.49 -14.66
N VAL A 54 5.32 1.52 -13.41
CA VAL A 54 6.11 1.04 -12.27
C VAL A 54 6.37 -0.47 -12.36
N THR A 55 5.35 -1.26 -12.70
CA THR A 55 5.46 -2.73 -12.84
C THR A 55 6.44 -3.12 -13.95
N ASP A 56 6.45 -2.38 -15.06
CA ASP A 56 7.33 -2.63 -16.20
C ASP A 56 8.82 -2.54 -15.85
N PHE A 57 9.21 -1.61 -14.96
CA PHE A 57 10.59 -1.55 -14.47
C PHE A 57 10.99 -2.84 -13.75
N PHE A 58 10.12 -3.36 -12.87
CA PHE A 58 10.38 -4.62 -12.18
C PHE A 58 10.39 -5.81 -13.15
N LYS A 59 9.47 -5.88 -14.11
CA LYS A 59 9.42 -6.95 -15.13
C LYS A 59 10.70 -7.00 -16.00
N ARG A 60 11.37 -5.87 -16.21
CA ARG A 60 12.63 -5.77 -16.97
C ARG A 60 13.89 -6.03 -16.13
N GLY A 61 13.74 -6.29 -14.82
CA GLY A 61 14.88 -6.43 -13.91
C GLY A 61 15.53 -5.10 -13.52
N GLU A 62 14.95 -3.96 -13.91
CA GLU A 62 15.39 -2.60 -13.55
C GLU A 62 14.93 -2.26 -12.11
N HIS A 63 15.30 -3.11 -11.14
CA HIS A 63 14.72 -3.10 -9.78
C HIS A 63 14.92 -1.78 -9.02
N VAL A 64 16.07 -1.13 -9.18
CA VAL A 64 16.35 0.18 -8.54
C VAL A 64 15.44 1.26 -9.12
N HIS A 65 15.27 1.32 -10.44
CA HIS A 65 14.30 2.21 -11.08
C HIS A 65 12.87 1.89 -10.66
N GLY A 66 12.49 0.61 -10.60
CA GLY A 66 11.18 0.18 -10.13
C GLY A 66 10.90 0.65 -8.70
N PHE A 67 11.90 0.55 -7.81
CA PHE A 67 11.79 1.07 -6.45
C PHE A 67 11.52 2.57 -6.42
N PHE A 68 12.34 3.39 -7.09
CA PHE A 68 12.14 4.84 -7.11
C PHE A 68 10.85 5.24 -7.83
N ALA A 69 10.46 4.54 -8.89
CA ALA A 69 9.19 4.75 -9.59
C ALA A 69 8.00 4.49 -8.64
N ALA A 70 8.06 3.42 -7.83
CA ALA A 70 7.05 3.14 -6.80
C ALA A 70 6.99 4.23 -5.72
N MET A 71 8.14 4.80 -5.33
CA MET A 71 8.20 5.90 -4.36
C MET A 71 7.59 7.19 -4.92
N ILE A 72 7.92 7.55 -6.17
CA ILE A 72 7.36 8.72 -6.86
C ILE A 72 5.85 8.55 -7.05
N TRP A 73 5.41 7.40 -7.54
CA TRP A 73 3.99 7.04 -7.67
C TRP A 73 3.27 7.14 -6.32
N GLY A 74 3.93 6.70 -5.24
CA GLY A 74 3.42 6.78 -3.88
C GLY A 74 3.48 8.16 -3.23
N GLY A 75 4.04 9.17 -3.90
CA GLY A 75 4.11 10.54 -3.37
C GLY A 75 5.14 10.72 -2.25
N ILE A 76 6.31 10.08 -2.33
CA ILE A 76 7.37 10.27 -1.32
C ILE A 76 7.79 11.73 -1.19
N SER A 77 8.03 12.19 0.03
CA SER A 77 8.28 13.62 0.26
C SER A 77 9.63 14.08 -0.32
N THR A 78 9.60 15.21 -1.00
CA THR A 78 10.79 15.91 -1.55
C THR A 78 11.15 17.17 -0.76
N GLY A 79 10.58 17.36 0.43
CA GLY A 79 10.74 18.55 1.27
C GLY A 79 9.53 18.82 2.18
N GLY A 80 9.55 19.96 2.87
CA GLY A 80 8.45 20.42 3.74
C GLY A 80 8.46 19.80 5.14
N PRO A 81 7.32 19.82 5.87
CA PRO A 81 7.22 19.37 7.26
C PRO A 81 7.60 17.91 7.49
N THR A 82 7.46 17.07 6.46
CA THR A 82 7.81 15.64 6.48
C THR A 82 9.26 15.37 6.09
N GLY A 83 10.04 16.41 5.78
CA GLY A 83 11.42 16.31 5.31
C GLY A 83 11.53 15.83 3.86
N ASN A 84 12.77 15.74 3.37
CA ASN A 84 13.10 15.28 2.03
C ASN A 84 13.51 13.80 2.05
N ASN A 85 12.52 12.91 2.13
CA ASN A 85 12.73 11.47 2.19
C ASN A 85 13.27 10.92 0.87
N LEU A 86 12.93 11.53 -0.27
CA LEU A 86 13.51 11.14 -1.55
C LEU A 86 15.03 11.33 -1.56
N SER A 87 15.55 12.47 -1.08
CA SER A 87 17.01 12.67 -0.95
C SER A 87 17.66 11.63 -0.04
N LEU A 88 17.02 11.26 1.07
CA LEU A 88 17.56 10.24 1.99
C LEU A 88 17.65 8.86 1.32
N LEU A 89 16.73 8.54 0.41
CA LEU A 89 16.77 7.31 -0.37
C LEU A 89 17.78 7.38 -1.52
N LEU A 90 17.88 8.52 -2.20
CA LEU A 90 18.87 8.74 -3.28
C LEU A 90 20.31 8.74 -2.77
N SER A 91 20.53 8.97 -1.47
CA SER A 91 21.85 8.83 -0.85
C SER A 91 22.22 7.40 -0.45
N VAL A 92 21.32 6.43 -0.67
CA VAL A 92 21.62 5.00 -0.44
C VAL A 92 22.35 4.46 -1.65
N GLU A 93 23.49 3.79 -1.44
CA GLU A 93 24.25 3.15 -2.51
C GLU A 93 23.36 2.15 -3.29
N PRO A 94 23.37 2.17 -4.63
CA PRO A 94 22.52 1.32 -5.46
C PRO A 94 22.63 -0.17 -5.13
N GLU A 95 23.82 -0.66 -4.78
CA GLU A 95 24.07 -2.07 -4.43
C GLU A 95 23.39 -2.46 -3.12
N ILE A 96 23.38 -1.55 -2.13
CA ILE A 96 22.68 -1.75 -0.86
C ILE A 96 21.17 -1.82 -1.12
N LEU A 97 20.65 -0.89 -1.92
CA LEU A 97 19.25 -0.87 -2.29
C LEU A 97 18.85 -2.14 -3.04
N GLN A 98 19.65 -2.56 -4.02
CA GLN A 98 19.43 -3.78 -4.80
C GLN A 98 19.42 -5.02 -3.90
N LYS A 99 20.34 -5.11 -2.92
CA LYS A 99 20.35 -6.19 -1.93
C LYS A 99 19.05 -6.23 -1.12
N HIS A 100 18.56 -5.09 -0.64
CA HIS A 100 17.31 -5.06 0.12
C HIS A 100 16.11 -5.45 -0.75
N ILE A 101 16.04 -4.97 -2.00
CA ILE A 101 14.98 -5.35 -2.95
C ILE A 101 15.02 -6.86 -3.24
N ALA A 102 16.21 -7.45 -3.44
CA ALA A 102 16.35 -8.88 -3.67
C ALA A 102 15.87 -9.72 -2.48
N VAL A 103 16.25 -9.35 -1.25
CA VAL A 103 15.78 -10.04 -0.03
C VAL A 103 14.26 -9.96 0.10
N VAL A 104 13.68 -8.79 -0.15
CA VAL A 104 12.21 -8.61 -0.15
C VAL A 104 11.57 -9.45 -1.25
N GLY A 105 12.14 -9.49 -2.45
CA GLY A 105 11.67 -10.31 -3.56
C GLY A 105 11.59 -11.79 -3.20
N GLU A 106 12.61 -12.32 -2.52
CA GLU A 106 12.59 -13.70 -2.02
C GLU A 106 11.51 -13.95 -0.97
N TYR A 107 11.27 -13.01 -0.05
CA TYR A 107 10.15 -13.13 0.89
C TYR A 107 8.79 -13.13 0.18
N VAL A 108 8.58 -12.21 -0.76
CA VAL A 108 7.32 -12.09 -1.52
C VAL A 108 7.07 -13.36 -2.34
N LYS A 109 8.08 -13.84 -3.06
CA LYS A 109 8.02 -15.08 -3.86
C LYS A 109 7.63 -16.32 -3.06
N HIS A 110 8.00 -16.37 -1.79
CA HIS A 110 7.70 -17.49 -0.90
C HIS A 110 6.51 -17.21 0.04
N ASN A 111 5.69 -16.18 -0.23
CA ASN A 111 4.54 -15.78 0.59
C ASN A 111 4.86 -15.53 2.07
N LYS A 112 6.09 -15.09 2.37
CA LYS A 112 6.58 -14.79 3.73
C LYS A 112 6.40 -13.31 4.07
N PHE A 113 5.17 -12.81 3.99
CA PHE A 113 4.87 -11.36 4.09
C PHE A 113 5.16 -10.75 5.47
N SER A 114 4.89 -11.49 6.56
CA SER A 114 5.30 -11.06 7.91
C SER A 114 6.82 -10.91 8.01
N GLY A 115 7.57 -11.86 7.41
CA GLY A 115 9.03 -11.80 7.31
C GLY A 115 9.55 -10.60 6.53
N ALA A 116 8.95 -10.31 5.36
CA ALA A 116 9.28 -9.10 4.58
C ALA A 116 9.03 -7.82 5.40
N TYR A 117 7.89 -7.75 6.09
CA TYR A 117 7.51 -6.61 6.92
C TYR A 117 8.49 -6.40 8.08
N HIS A 118 8.86 -7.46 8.79
CA HIS A 118 9.84 -7.40 9.88
C HIS A 118 11.23 -7.03 9.37
N TYR A 119 11.64 -7.57 8.22
CA TYR A 119 12.91 -7.23 7.61
C TYR A 119 13.01 -5.73 7.30
N MET A 120 12.00 -5.14 6.64
CA MET A 120 12.00 -3.71 6.30
C MET A 120 11.87 -2.78 7.51
N ASN A 121 11.41 -3.27 8.66
CA ASN A 121 11.43 -2.53 9.93
C ASN A 121 12.70 -2.77 10.77
N GLY A 122 13.53 -3.74 10.38
CA GLY A 122 14.75 -4.14 11.06
C GLY A 122 15.98 -4.02 10.15
N ALA A 123 16.56 -5.17 9.78
CA ALA A 123 17.82 -5.21 9.03
C ALA A 123 17.76 -4.56 7.63
N GLY A 124 16.58 -4.48 7.02
CA GLY A 124 16.32 -3.84 5.73
C GLY A 124 15.83 -2.40 5.82
N LYS A 125 15.89 -1.77 7.00
CA LYS A 125 15.32 -0.44 7.23
C LYS A 125 16.09 0.63 6.46
N LEU A 126 15.38 1.37 5.61
CA LEU A 126 15.88 2.54 4.91
C LEU A 126 15.38 3.82 5.57
N LYS A 127 16.28 4.79 5.76
CA LYS A 127 15.92 6.08 6.37
C LYS A 127 14.95 6.84 5.46
N GLY A 128 13.85 7.34 6.03
CA GLY A 128 12.81 8.03 5.27
C GLY A 128 11.77 7.09 4.62
N LEU A 129 11.91 5.76 4.75
CA LEU A 129 10.97 4.79 4.21
C LEU A 129 10.04 4.24 5.29
N GLY A 130 8.78 4.67 5.27
CA GLY A 130 7.72 4.14 6.13
C GLY A 130 7.04 2.88 5.58
N ASP A 131 6.15 2.29 6.38
CA ASP A 131 5.43 1.06 6.04
C ASP A 131 4.51 1.18 4.82
N SER A 132 3.84 2.31 4.67
CA SER A 132 3.06 2.64 3.48
C SER A 132 3.89 2.61 2.20
N PHE A 133 5.20 2.84 2.27
CA PHE A 133 6.08 2.88 1.12
C PHE A 133 6.73 1.52 0.86
N PHE A 134 7.29 0.84 1.87
CA PHE A 134 7.87 -0.48 1.60
C PHE A 134 6.80 -1.52 1.20
N THR A 135 5.54 -1.38 1.62
CA THR A 135 4.47 -2.27 1.14
C THR A 135 4.10 -2.01 -0.33
N LYS A 136 4.41 -0.83 -0.89
CA LYS A 136 4.33 -0.60 -2.35
C LYS A 136 5.38 -1.42 -3.09
N LEU A 137 6.61 -1.51 -2.56
CA LEU A 137 7.63 -2.38 -3.12
C LEU A 137 7.14 -3.84 -3.16
N PHE A 138 6.49 -4.31 -2.08
CA PHE A 138 5.95 -5.66 -2.03
C PHE A 138 4.89 -5.87 -3.11
N PHE A 139 3.93 -4.94 -3.22
CA PHE A 139 2.88 -4.96 -4.22
C PHE A 139 3.44 -5.06 -5.64
N PHE A 140 4.37 -4.17 -6.02
CA PHE A 140 4.91 -4.15 -7.37
C PHE A 140 5.80 -5.36 -7.68
N LEU A 141 6.56 -5.88 -6.72
CA LEU A 141 7.30 -7.13 -6.89
C LEU A 141 6.34 -8.33 -7.07
N GLY A 142 5.27 -8.40 -6.29
CA GLY A 142 4.25 -9.45 -6.42
C GLY A 142 3.55 -9.39 -7.78
N ASN A 143 3.17 -8.18 -8.20
CA ASN A 143 2.50 -7.96 -9.48
C ASN A 143 3.42 -8.23 -10.69
N ALA A 144 4.68 -7.78 -10.64
CA ALA A 144 5.65 -8.00 -11.72
C ALA A 144 6.02 -9.47 -11.90
N ASN A 145 6.10 -10.22 -10.79
CA ASN A 145 6.38 -11.65 -10.79
C ASN A 145 5.12 -12.54 -10.89
N GLU A 146 3.97 -11.94 -11.21
CA GLU A 146 2.69 -12.64 -11.44
C GLU A 146 2.36 -13.63 -10.31
N GLN A 147 2.59 -13.20 -9.06
CA GLN A 147 2.34 -14.03 -7.88
C GLN A 147 0.85 -14.32 -7.75
N GLU A 148 0.50 -15.55 -7.35
CA GLU A 148 -0.88 -15.93 -7.05
C GLU A 148 -1.45 -15.08 -5.90
N ILE A 149 -0.62 -14.76 -4.91
CA ILE A 149 -0.95 -13.88 -3.79
C ILE A 149 -0.18 -12.58 -3.96
N ILE A 150 -0.87 -11.50 -4.32
CA ILE A 150 -0.24 -10.18 -4.47
C ILE A 150 -0.43 -9.41 -3.16
N PRO A 151 0.65 -8.97 -2.50
CA PRO A 151 0.57 -8.27 -1.22
C PRO A 151 0.07 -6.82 -1.43
N PRO A 152 -1.14 -6.46 -0.99
CA PRO A 152 -1.67 -5.12 -1.23
C PRO A 152 -0.93 -4.06 -0.40
N ILE A 153 -1.08 -2.81 -0.80
CA ILE A 153 -0.48 -1.66 -0.10
C ILE A 153 -1.14 -1.52 1.27
N PHE A 154 -0.35 -1.22 2.31
CA PHE A 154 -0.82 -1.09 3.70
C PHE A 154 -0.47 0.27 4.29
N ASP A 155 -1.13 1.29 3.73
CA ASP A 155 -1.05 2.68 4.14
C ASP A 155 -2.15 3.05 5.14
N LYS A 156 -2.24 4.36 5.47
CA LYS A 156 -3.23 4.88 6.41
C LYS A 156 -4.69 4.53 6.04
N TRP A 157 -5.05 4.65 4.77
CA TRP A 157 -6.44 4.47 4.32
C TRP A 157 -6.82 3.00 4.20
N THR A 158 -5.91 2.18 3.68
CA THR A 158 -6.07 0.72 3.60
C THR A 158 -6.03 0.08 4.99
N LYS A 159 -5.27 0.61 5.95
CA LYS A 159 -5.34 0.22 7.37
C LYS A 159 -6.71 0.51 7.99
N LEU A 160 -7.26 1.69 7.73
CA LEU A 160 -8.59 2.07 8.17
C LEU A 160 -9.66 1.15 7.57
N ALA A 161 -9.58 0.91 6.26
CA ALA A 161 -10.45 -0.03 5.56
C ALA A 161 -10.33 -1.43 6.15
N TYR A 162 -9.11 -1.92 6.38
CA TYR A 162 -8.90 -3.24 6.94
C TYR A 162 -9.53 -3.40 8.34
N ALA A 163 -9.34 -2.40 9.22
CA ALA A 163 -10.01 -2.37 10.51
C ALA A 163 -11.54 -2.41 10.37
N ALA A 164 -12.11 -1.65 9.43
CA ALA A 164 -13.55 -1.62 9.19
C ALA A 164 -14.08 -2.99 8.70
N LEU A 165 -13.32 -3.64 7.82
CA LEU A 165 -13.67 -4.94 7.26
C LEU A 165 -13.53 -6.07 8.29
N LEU A 166 -12.58 -5.99 9.21
CA LEU A 166 -12.50 -6.90 10.36
C LEU A 166 -13.74 -6.76 11.27
N ALA A 167 -14.15 -5.54 11.57
CA ALA A 167 -15.38 -5.28 12.33
C ALA A 167 -16.65 -5.77 11.58
N ASP A 168 -16.69 -5.63 10.25
CA ASP A 168 -17.82 -6.06 9.41
C ASP A 168 -17.90 -7.58 9.21
N SER A 169 -16.80 -8.31 9.43
CA SER A 169 -16.73 -9.77 9.31
C SER A 169 -16.92 -10.51 10.65
N GLU A 170 -17.35 -9.79 11.69
CA GLU A 170 -17.55 -10.30 13.07
C GLU A 170 -16.30 -10.98 13.65
N ASP A 171 -15.12 -10.53 13.21
CA ASP A 171 -13.83 -11.08 13.64
C ASP A 171 -13.22 -10.25 14.79
N ASP A 172 -14.03 -9.98 15.81
CA ASP A 172 -13.71 -9.08 16.94
C ASP A 172 -12.42 -9.48 17.66
N LYS A 173 -12.17 -10.79 17.75
CA LYS A 173 -10.94 -11.33 18.35
C LYS A 173 -9.69 -10.88 17.58
N ILE A 174 -9.72 -10.97 16.24
CA ILE A 174 -8.61 -10.51 15.40
C ILE A 174 -8.50 -8.99 15.45
N PHE A 175 -9.64 -8.27 15.41
CA PHE A 175 -9.65 -6.82 15.55
C PHE A 175 -8.91 -6.38 16.82
N HIS A 176 -9.30 -6.89 17.99
CA HIS A 176 -8.69 -6.51 19.28
C HIS A 176 -7.25 -7.01 19.46
N ARG A 177 -6.89 -8.13 18.81
CA ARG A 177 -5.52 -8.64 18.77
C ARG A 177 -4.59 -7.66 18.05
N TYR A 178 -5.00 -7.13 16.91
CA TYR A 178 -4.12 -6.30 16.08
C TYR A 178 -4.21 -4.80 16.38
N ILE A 179 -5.40 -4.30 16.71
CA ILE A 179 -5.64 -2.87 16.83
C ILE A 179 -5.49 -2.44 18.29
N SER A 180 -4.67 -1.41 18.50
CA SER A 180 -4.39 -0.84 19.83
C SER A 180 -5.26 0.38 20.13
N SER A 181 -5.55 1.20 19.12
CA SER A 181 -6.38 2.39 19.24
C SER A 181 -6.83 2.89 17.88
N VAL A 182 -7.98 3.56 17.85
CA VAL A 182 -8.49 4.30 16.69
C VAL A 182 -8.73 5.74 17.11
N LYS A 183 -8.29 6.71 16.31
CA LYS A 183 -8.58 8.14 16.51
C LYS A 183 -8.95 8.77 15.17
N GLY A 184 -10.26 8.93 14.91
CA GLY A 184 -10.76 9.36 13.61
C GLY A 184 -10.33 8.37 12.52
N VAL A 185 -9.51 8.84 11.57
CA VAL A 185 -8.96 8.04 10.47
C VAL A 185 -7.66 7.28 10.83
N ASP A 186 -7.05 7.55 11.98
CA ASP A 186 -5.78 6.96 12.36
C ASP A 186 -5.99 5.67 13.16
N VAL A 187 -5.72 4.53 12.51
CA VAL A 187 -5.72 3.20 13.14
C VAL A 187 -4.31 2.81 13.53
N ARG A 188 -4.08 2.61 14.83
CA ARG A 188 -2.78 2.17 15.36
C ARG A 188 -2.80 0.67 15.63
N PHE A 189 -1.95 -0.06 14.93
CA PHE A 189 -1.69 -1.47 15.17
C PHE A 189 -0.72 -1.66 16.34
N ARG A 190 -0.93 -2.72 17.14
CA ARG A 190 -0.02 -3.13 18.22
C ARG A 190 1.33 -3.50 17.61
N THR A 191 2.42 -2.90 18.12
CA THR A 191 3.77 -3.07 17.57
C THR A 191 4.20 -4.54 17.45
N ALA A 192 3.89 -5.36 18.46
CA ALA A 192 4.23 -6.78 18.48
C ALA A 192 3.56 -7.60 17.36
N TYR A 193 2.47 -7.11 16.78
CA TYR A 193 1.67 -7.84 15.79
C TYR A 193 1.62 -7.16 14.41
N GLN A 194 2.46 -6.17 14.13
CA GLN A 194 2.38 -5.44 12.85
C GLN A 194 2.68 -6.34 11.63
N GLY A 195 3.68 -7.22 11.73
CA GLY A 195 3.99 -8.18 10.66
C GLY A 195 2.88 -9.21 10.46
N ASP A 196 2.33 -9.72 11.56
CA ASP A 196 1.19 -10.66 11.55
C ASP A 196 -0.08 -10.01 10.98
N ALA A 197 -0.38 -8.78 11.40
CA ALA A 197 -1.52 -8.03 10.91
C ALA A 197 -1.40 -7.73 9.41
N TYR A 198 -0.19 -7.42 8.93
CA TYR A 198 0.05 -7.24 7.51
C TYR A 198 -0.12 -8.56 6.73
N ASN A 199 0.42 -9.67 7.24
CA ASN A 199 0.24 -10.98 6.60
C ASN A 199 -1.23 -11.39 6.53
N ASP A 200 -1.97 -11.21 7.63
CA ASP A 200 -3.41 -11.50 7.67
C ASP A 200 -4.19 -10.60 6.70
N TYR A 201 -3.85 -9.32 6.63
CA TYR A 201 -4.38 -8.39 5.63
C TYR A 201 -4.14 -8.88 4.20
N VAL A 202 -2.91 -9.30 3.85
CA VAL A 202 -2.57 -9.84 2.52
C VAL A 202 -3.42 -11.07 2.19
N VAL A 203 -3.49 -12.03 3.11
CA VAL A 203 -4.25 -13.28 2.90
C VAL A 203 -5.75 -12.99 2.76
N LYS A 204 -6.32 -12.19 3.66
CA LYS A 204 -7.74 -11.80 3.65
C LYS A 204 -8.10 -11.05 2.37
N MET A 205 -7.33 -10.05 1.97
CA MET A 205 -7.59 -9.28 0.75
C MET A 205 -7.58 -10.13 -0.52
N ASN A 206 -6.61 -11.04 -0.67
CA ASN A 206 -6.57 -11.94 -1.83
C ASN A 206 -7.75 -12.92 -1.81
N CYS A 207 -8.11 -13.45 -0.64
CA CYS A 207 -9.29 -14.31 -0.48
C CYS A 207 -10.60 -13.58 -0.82
N TRP A 208 -10.77 -12.36 -0.30
CA TRP A 208 -11.95 -11.53 -0.56
C TRP A 208 -12.04 -11.14 -2.03
N ALA A 209 -10.93 -10.75 -2.67
CA ALA A 209 -10.89 -10.44 -4.10
C ALA A 209 -11.34 -11.65 -4.94
N LYS A 210 -10.82 -12.84 -4.63
CA LYS A 210 -11.24 -14.10 -5.27
C LYS A 210 -12.73 -14.36 -5.10
N ASN A 211 -13.27 -14.19 -3.88
CA ASN A 211 -14.69 -14.41 -3.60
C ASN A 211 -15.60 -13.38 -4.31
N CYS A 212 -15.12 -12.15 -4.54
CA CYS A 212 -15.82 -11.12 -5.30
C CYS A 212 -15.65 -11.27 -6.84
N GLY A 213 -14.76 -12.17 -7.29
CA GLY A 213 -14.43 -12.36 -8.69
C GLY A 213 -13.74 -11.14 -9.31
N VAL A 214 -12.81 -10.51 -8.58
CA VAL A 214 -12.05 -9.32 -8.98
C VAL A 214 -10.56 -9.52 -8.68
N SER A 215 -9.68 -8.71 -9.25
CA SER A 215 -8.28 -8.73 -8.84
C SER A 215 -8.10 -8.06 -7.48
N VAL A 216 -7.07 -8.45 -6.74
CA VAL A 216 -6.75 -7.78 -5.46
C VAL A 216 -6.29 -6.33 -5.67
N SER A 217 -5.76 -6.00 -6.85
CA SER A 217 -5.46 -4.62 -7.24
C SER A 217 -6.72 -3.77 -7.32
N ASP A 218 -7.79 -4.28 -7.95
CA ASP A 218 -9.06 -3.57 -8.08
C ASP A 218 -9.74 -3.41 -6.72
N LEU A 219 -9.69 -4.46 -5.88
CA LEU A 219 -10.21 -4.41 -4.52
C LEU A 219 -9.46 -3.39 -3.67
N GLU A 220 -8.13 -3.38 -3.69
CA GLU A 220 -7.31 -2.42 -2.94
C GLU A 220 -7.61 -0.98 -3.39
N GLN A 221 -7.72 -0.74 -4.70
CA GLN A 221 -8.07 0.57 -5.23
C GLN A 221 -9.48 1.01 -4.78
N PHE A 222 -10.45 0.10 -4.78
CA PHE A 222 -11.79 0.37 -4.27
C PHE A 222 -11.77 0.78 -2.80
N ILE A 223 -11.13 -0.01 -1.93
CA ILE A 223 -11.13 0.31 -0.50
C ILE A 223 -10.28 1.54 -0.16
N PHE A 224 -9.27 1.87 -0.97
CA PHE A 224 -8.50 3.09 -0.82
C PHE A 224 -9.37 4.34 -1.04
N GLY A 225 -10.31 4.29 -1.99
CA GLY A 225 -11.25 5.36 -2.30
C GLY A 225 -10.60 6.65 -2.79
N CYS A 226 -11.40 7.71 -2.90
CA CYS A 226 -10.97 9.00 -3.44
C CYS A 226 -10.50 9.97 -2.35
N ASN A 227 -9.69 10.96 -2.71
CA ASN A 227 -9.35 12.04 -1.79
C ASN A 227 -10.62 12.75 -1.32
N ARG A 228 -10.81 12.90 -0.01
CA ARG A 228 -12.01 13.53 0.58
C ARG A 228 -12.27 14.97 0.11
N LYS A 229 -11.22 15.69 -0.30
CA LYS A 229 -11.37 17.03 -0.88
C LYS A 229 -11.93 16.99 -2.31
N GLN A 230 -11.68 15.90 -3.03
CA GLN A 230 -12.19 15.68 -4.39
C GLN A 230 -13.58 15.05 -4.35
N ASP A 231 -13.80 14.13 -3.42
CA ASP A 231 -15.09 13.48 -3.17
C ASP A 231 -15.41 13.49 -1.67
N PRO A 232 -16.19 14.48 -1.20
CA PRO A 232 -16.63 14.57 0.19
C PRO A 232 -17.90 13.75 0.47
N SER A 233 -18.40 12.97 -0.50
CA SER A 233 -19.66 12.24 -0.37
C SER A 233 -19.60 11.15 0.70
N ALA A 234 -20.76 10.82 1.28
CA ALA A 234 -20.90 9.69 2.20
C ALA A 234 -20.66 8.32 1.52
N SER A 235 -20.70 8.26 0.19
CA SER A 235 -20.38 7.07 -0.60
C SER A 235 -18.87 6.84 -0.77
N ASN A 236 -18.02 7.82 -0.46
CA ASN A 236 -16.57 7.63 -0.50
C ASN A 236 -16.16 6.54 0.52
N PRO A 237 -15.48 5.46 0.10
CA PRO A 237 -15.02 4.39 1.00
C PRO A 237 -14.27 4.91 2.24
N ARG A 238 -13.49 5.99 2.10
CA ARG A 238 -12.79 6.61 3.24
C ARG A 238 -13.74 7.15 4.31
N MET A 239 -14.90 7.67 3.93
CA MET A 239 -15.90 8.19 4.87
C MET A 239 -16.66 7.04 5.54
N ILE A 240 -17.02 6.02 4.76
CA ILE A 240 -17.72 4.81 5.23
C ILE A 240 -16.87 4.08 6.28
N PHE A 241 -15.59 3.83 5.98
CA PHE A 241 -14.71 3.08 6.88
C PHE A 241 -14.37 3.84 8.17
N GLU A 242 -14.20 5.16 8.10
CA GLU A 242 -14.06 5.96 9.32
C GLU A 242 -15.29 5.80 10.22
N LYS A 243 -16.50 5.95 9.67
CA LYS A 243 -17.74 5.80 10.42
C LYS A 243 -17.84 4.41 11.06
N LYS A 244 -17.69 3.34 10.26
CA LYS A 244 -17.79 1.94 10.72
C LYS A 244 -16.84 1.64 11.89
N VAL A 245 -15.57 2.02 11.78
CA VAL A 245 -14.58 1.70 12.83
C VAL A 245 -14.84 2.50 14.10
N ASN A 246 -15.20 3.78 14.00
CA ASN A 246 -15.48 4.59 15.18
C ASN A 246 -16.76 4.11 15.89
N GLU A 247 -17.80 3.70 15.15
CA GLU A 247 -19.01 3.10 15.72
C GLU A 247 -18.70 1.79 16.45
N PHE A 248 -17.94 0.88 15.82
CA PHE A 248 -17.51 -0.37 16.45
C PHE A 248 -16.72 -0.16 17.74
N MET A 249 -15.83 0.85 17.76
CA MET A 249 -15.05 1.18 18.96
C MET A 249 -15.92 1.73 20.09
N LEU A 250 -17.02 2.45 19.78
CA LEU A 250 -17.96 2.94 20.79
C LEU A 250 -18.76 1.79 21.41
N THR A 251 -19.22 0.83 20.60
CA THR A 251 -19.98 -0.34 21.09
C THR A 251 -19.12 -1.33 21.87
N ALA A 252 -17.82 -1.44 21.56
CA ALA A 252 -16.91 -2.32 22.29
C ALA A 252 -16.50 -1.78 23.67
N MET A 253 -16.79 -0.50 23.96
CA MET A 253 -16.49 0.16 25.24
C MET A 253 -17.71 0.30 26.16
N SER A 254 -18.91 -0.03 25.68
CA SER A 254 -20.17 -0.03 26.42
C SER A 254 -20.52 -1.42 26.94
#